data_AF-A0A7Z9LMU6-F1
#
_entry.id   AF-A0A7Z9LMU6-F1
#
_cell.length_a   1.000
_cell.length_b   1.000
_cell.length_c   1.000
_cell.angle_alpha   90.00
_cell.angle_beta   90.00
_cell.angle_gamma   90.00
#
_symmetry.space_group_name_H-M   'P 1'
#
loop_
_entity.id
_entity.type
_entity.pdbx_description
1 polymer ?
#
loop_
_entity_poly.entity_id
_entity_poly.type
_entity_poly.pdbx_seq_one_letter_code
_entity_poly.pdbx_strand_id
1 'polypeptide(L)'
;MKFLPILTGFDQLYHCCSDDLYYYNDQPFSGVILTYFKDKVKQSQTTCTKGRIQGRYQAWYINSHLKVTGNYQDHQEAGLWTFYHDNNAIARTGYYYSGNRVGYWKAWDKQGRTLWSGEFHSNDLVNTRYYQRK
;
A
#
# COMPACT_ATOMS: atom_id res chain seq x y z
N MET A 1 10.29 -14.09 25.86
CA MET A 1 9.42 -13.25 25.01
C MET A 1 10.31 -12.21 24.33
N LYS A 2 10.43 -12.25 22.99
CA LYS A 2 11.23 -11.28 22.25
C LYS A 2 10.50 -9.94 22.29
N PHE A 3 11.10 -8.97 22.97
CA PHE A 3 10.65 -7.59 22.97
C PHE A 3 10.72 -7.07 21.52
N LEU A 4 9.57 -6.67 20.96
CA LEU A 4 9.53 -5.87 19.74
C LEU A 4 9.92 -4.44 20.17
N PRO A 5 11.00 -3.87 19.62
CA PRO A 5 11.41 -2.53 20.00
C PRO A 5 10.30 -1.54 19.61
N ILE A 6 9.88 -0.77 20.61
CA ILE A 6 9.07 0.43 20.43
C ILE A 6 9.99 1.44 19.74
N LEU A 7 9.77 1.70 18.44
CA LEU A 7 10.49 2.71 17.67
C LEU A 7 10.06 4.10 18.14
N THR A 8 10.63 4.56 19.25
CA THR A 8 10.71 5.98 19.60
C THR A 8 12.19 6.36 19.58
N GLY A 9 12.69 6.75 18.41
CA GLY A 9 14.05 7.22 18.19
C GLY A 9 14.39 7.19 16.70
N PHE A 10 14.49 8.36 16.08
CA PHE A 10 14.59 8.56 14.62
C PHE A 10 15.97 8.23 14.00
N ASP A 11 16.85 7.45 14.66
CA ASP A 11 18.27 7.44 14.27
C ASP A 11 18.82 6.14 13.68
N GLN A 12 18.01 5.08 13.56
CA GLN A 12 18.59 3.78 13.15
C GLN A 12 17.96 3.14 11.92
N LEU A 13 16.64 3.22 11.73
CA LEU A 13 15.98 2.74 10.51
C LEU A 13 15.79 3.92 9.54
N TYR A 14 16.38 3.84 8.35
CA TYR A 14 16.20 4.86 7.30
C TYR A 14 16.00 4.24 5.92
N HIS A 15 15.41 5.02 5.02
CA HIS A 15 15.31 4.71 3.60
C HIS A 15 16.39 5.48 2.86
N CYS A 16 17.24 4.78 2.12
CA CYS A 16 18.33 5.35 1.38
C CYS A 16 17.86 5.67 -0.05
N CYS A 17 17.77 6.95 -0.40
CA CYS A 17 17.30 7.36 -1.73
C CYS A 17 18.25 6.96 -2.86
N SER A 18 19.51 6.62 -2.58
CA SER A 18 20.50 6.29 -3.62
C SER A 18 20.33 4.90 -4.22
N ASP A 19 19.81 3.95 -3.43
CA ASP A 19 19.62 2.55 -3.82
C ASP A 19 18.21 2.03 -3.54
N ASP A 20 17.31 2.90 -3.06
CA ASP A 20 15.93 2.62 -2.68
C ASP A 20 15.80 1.56 -1.57
N LEU A 21 16.85 1.31 -0.78
CA LEU A 21 16.85 0.27 0.26
C LEU A 21 16.58 0.83 1.66
N TYR A 22 16.01 -0.01 2.52
CA TYR A 22 15.88 0.26 3.95
C TYR A 22 17.08 -0.29 4.71
N TYR A 23 17.66 0.53 5.60
CA TYR A 23 18.81 0.20 6.41
C TYR A 23 18.51 0.33 7.89
N TYR A 24 19.05 -0.57 8.71
CA TYR A 24 19.09 -0.45 10.16
C TYR A 24 20.54 -0.55 10.64
N ASN A 25 21.06 0.51 11.25
CA ASN A 25 22.48 0.61 11.63
C ASN A 25 23.42 0.32 10.44
N ASP A 26 23.16 0.98 9.30
CA ASP A 26 23.91 0.85 8.05
C ASP A 26 23.98 -0.57 7.46
N GLN A 27 23.07 -1.44 7.87
CA GLN A 27 22.90 -2.79 7.32
C GLN A 27 21.52 -2.95 6.66
N PRO A 28 21.40 -3.64 5.51
CA PRO A 28 20.11 -3.85 4.87
C PRO A 28 19.09 -4.48 5.82
N PHE A 29 18.00 -3.77 6.07
CA PHE A 29 17.01 -4.14 7.07
C PHE A 29 16.21 -5.37 6.66
N SER A 30 15.89 -6.24 7.62
CA SER A 30 14.92 -7.32 7.42
C SER A 30 13.98 -7.38 8.62
N GLY A 31 12.68 -7.25 8.38
CA GLY A 31 11.67 -7.20 9.41
C GLY A 31 10.41 -6.49 8.96
N VAL A 32 9.57 -6.12 9.93
CA VAL A 32 8.35 -5.34 9.67
C VAL A 32 8.68 -3.87 9.84
N ILE A 33 8.32 -3.07 8.83
CA ILE A 33 8.34 -1.61 8.91
C ILE A 33 6.94 -1.16 9.33
N LEU A 34 6.88 -0.34 10.37
CA LEU A 34 5.66 0.30 10.85
C LEU A 34 5.81 1.81 10.74
N THR A 35 4.82 2.48 10.16
CA THR A 35 4.72 3.94 10.22
C THR A 35 3.52 4.34 11.07
N TYR A 36 3.60 5.53 11.64
CA TYR A 36 2.58 6.07 12.54
C TYR A 36 2.19 7.48 12.11
N PHE A 37 0.95 7.85 12.37
CA PHE A 37 0.49 9.24 12.30
C PHE A 37 1.08 10.06 13.45
N LYS A 38 0.89 11.39 13.40
CA LYS A 38 1.40 12.33 14.42
C LYS A 38 0.91 12.02 15.85
N ASP A 39 -0.27 11.44 15.97
CA ASP A 39 -0.91 11.01 17.22
C ASP A 39 -0.53 9.59 17.67
N LYS A 40 0.48 8.98 17.02
CA LYS A 40 0.97 7.62 17.27
C LYS A 40 -0.04 6.52 16.91
N VAL A 41 -1.09 6.82 16.15
CA VAL A 41 -1.95 5.79 15.55
C VAL A 41 -1.20 5.13 14.39
N LYS A 42 -1.29 3.80 14.25
CA LYS A 42 -0.62 3.05 13.18
C LYS A 42 -1.13 3.50 11.81
N GLN A 43 -0.23 3.98 10.96
CA GLN A 43 -0.54 4.47 9.61
C GLN A 43 -0.34 3.40 8.55
N SER A 44 0.76 2.66 8.61
CA SER A 44 1.03 1.60 7.65
C SER A 44 1.92 0.51 8.23
N GLN A 45 1.88 -0.67 7.59
CA GLN A 45 2.81 -1.75 7.85
C GLN A 45 3.18 -2.45 6.55
N THR A 46 4.43 -2.87 6.47
CA THR A 46 4.92 -3.74 5.41
C THR A 46 6.06 -4.61 5.90
N THR A 47 6.40 -5.64 5.13
CA THR A 47 7.58 -6.46 5.40
C THR A 47 8.71 -6.04 4.46
N CYS A 48 9.91 -6.06 4.99
CA CYS A 48 11.14 -5.77 4.30
C CYS A 48 12.09 -6.94 4.51
N THR A 49 12.81 -7.37 3.48
CA THR A 49 13.98 -8.24 3.65
C THR A 49 15.12 -7.82 2.74
N LYS A 50 16.33 -7.79 3.31
CA LYS A 50 17.55 -7.25 2.69
C LYS A 50 17.36 -5.84 2.13
N GLY A 51 16.71 -4.99 2.90
CA GLY A 51 16.38 -3.61 2.53
C GLY A 51 15.24 -3.50 1.52
N ARG A 52 14.66 -4.62 1.07
CA ARG A 52 13.59 -4.64 0.07
C ARG A 52 12.20 -4.90 0.59
N ILE A 53 11.28 -3.98 0.29
CA ILE A 53 9.86 -4.18 0.60
C ILE A 53 9.34 -5.40 -0.18
N GLN A 54 8.69 -6.30 0.55
CA GLN A 54 8.14 -7.53 0.00
C GLN A 54 6.98 -8.05 0.84
N GLY A 55 6.05 -8.73 0.19
CA GLY A 55 4.87 -9.29 0.82
C GLY A 55 3.82 -8.24 1.14
N ARG A 56 3.02 -8.52 2.17
CA ARG A 56 1.78 -7.79 2.42
C ARG A 56 2.03 -6.35 2.85
N TYR A 57 1.36 -5.43 2.17
CA TYR A 57 1.24 -4.02 2.55
C TYR A 57 -0.16 -3.73 3.06
N GLN A 58 -0.25 -2.97 4.14
CA GLN A 58 -1.51 -2.44 4.64
C GLN A 58 -1.29 -1.01 5.13
N ALA A 59 -2.23 -0.13 4.81
CA ALA A 59 -2.30 1.20 5.41
C ALA A 59 -3.70 1.48 5.91
N TRP A 60 -3.80 2.35 6.91
CA TRP A 60 -5.03 2.72 7.59
C TRP A 60 -5.26 4.23 7.49
N TYR A 61 -6.51 4.61 7.63
CA TYR A 61 -6.91 5.99 7.91
C TYR A 61 -6.64 6.33 9.38
N ILE A 62 -6.67 7.62 9.72
CA ILE A 62 -6.48 8.10 11.10
C ILE A 62 -7.53 7.51 12.08
N ASN A 63 -8.72 7.22 11.58
CA ASN A 63 -9.79 6.53 12.32
C ASN A 63 -9.57 5.00 12.44
N SER A 64 -8.38 4.50 12.10
CA SER A 64 -8.00 3.08 12.12
C SER A 64 -8.74 2.18 11.14
N HIS A 65 -9.56 2.72 10.24
CA HIS A 65 -10.16 1.94 9.16
C HIS A 65 -9.11 1.59 8.09
N LEU A 66 -9.22 0.40 7.51
CA LEU A 66 -8.30 -0.03 6.45
C LEU A 66 -8.46 0.92 5.27
N LYS A 67 -7.35 1.43 4.75
CA LYS A 67 -7.30 2.36 3.61
C LYS A 67 -6.88 1.65 2.34
N VAL A 68 -5.91 0.77 2.45
CA VAL A 68 -5.41 -0.01 1.31
C VAL A 68 -4.76 -1.29 1.81
N THR A 69 -4.89 -2.35 1.03
CA THR A 69 -4.12 -3.58 1.17
C THR A 69 -3.68 -4.07 -0.19
N GLY A 70 -2.49 -4.65 -0.24
CA GLY A 70 -1.91 -5.23 -1.44
C GLY A 70 -0.65 -6.01 -1.09
N ASN A 71 0.12 -6.36 -2.11
CA ASN A 71 1.44 -6.96 -1.92
C ASN A 71 2.48 -6.18 -2.72
N TYR A 72 3.70 -6.19 -2.19
CA TYR A 72 4.91 -5.82 -2.91
C TYR A 72 5.71 -7.07 -3.25
N GLN A 73 6.42 -7.02 -4.36
CA GLN A 73 7.44 -7.98 -4.76
C GLN A 73 8.61 -7.18 -5.32
N ASP A 74 9.81 -7.39 -4.76
CA ASP A 74 11.02 -6.66 -5.17
C ASP A 74 10.80 -5.14 -5.26
N HIS A 75 10.27 -4.55 -4.17
CA HIS A 75 9.91 -3.12 -4.06
C HIS A 75 8.79 -2.62 -4.97
N GLN A 76 8.20 -3.47 -5.79
CA GLN A 76 7.17 -3.07 -6.74
C GLN A 76 5.81 -3.63 -6.35
N GLU A 77 4.74 -2.88 -6.59
CA GLU A 77 3.39 -3.35 -6.38
C GLU A 77 3.11 -4.60 -7.24
N ALA A 78 2.52 -5.62 -6.63
CA ALA A 78 2.23 -6.88 -7.28
C ALA A 78 0.89 -7.47 -6.84
N GLY A 79 0.18 -8.07 -7.80
CA GLY A 79 -1.07 -8.78 -7.57
C GLY A 79 -2.26 -7.85 -7.30
N LEU A 80 -3.25 -8.36 -6.57
CA LEU A 80 -4.48 -7.62 -6.28
C LEU A 80 -4.23 -6.52 -5.24
N TRP A 81 -4.67 -5.31 -5.58
CA TRP A 81 -4.75 -4.18 -4.67
C TRP A 81 -6.19 -3.79 -4.44
N THR A 82 -6.53 -3.61 -3.16
CA THR A 82 -7.85 -3.14 -2.73
C THR A 82 -7.69 -1.87 -1.93
N PHE A 83 -8.39 -0.84 -2.37
CA PHE A 83 -8.48 0.46 -1.71
C PHE A 83 -9.87 0.59 -1.11
N TYR A 84 -9.95 1.23 0.05
CA TYR A 84 -11.17 1.39 0.81
C TYR A 84 -11.41 2.87 1.07
N HIS A 85 -12.67 3.23 1.25
CA HIS A 85 -13.10 4.50 1.80
C HIS A 85 -12.95 4.48 3.32
N ASP A 86 -12.97 5.67 3.92
CA ASP A 86 -12.94 5.87 5.38
C ASP A 86 -14.12 5.24 6.15
N ASN A 87 -15.13 4.70 5.46
CA ASN A 87 -16.25 3.96 6.03
C ASN A 87 -16.13 2.43 5.81
N ASN A 88 -14.95 1.94 5.47
CA ASN A 88 -14.63 0.55 5.11
C ASN A 88 -15.27 0.02 3.81
N ALA A 89 -16.05 0.83 3.08
CA ALA A 89 -16.53 0.44 1.75
C ALA A 89 -15.37 0.34 0.76
N ILE A 90 -15.41 -0.61 -0.17
CA ILE A 90 -14.38 -0.72 -1.21
C ILE A 90 -14.46 0.52 -2.11
N ALA A 91 -13.35 1.23 -2.23
CA ALA A 91 -13.22 2.39 -3.10
C ALA A 91 -12.81 2.00 -4.52
N ARG A 92 -11.84 1.09 -4.65
CA ARG A 92 -11.44 0.52 -5.93
C ARG A 92 -10.62 -0.74 -5.76
N THR A 93 -10.64 -1.59 -6.77
CA THR A 93 -9.77 -2.77 -6.88
C THR A 93 -9.14 -2.83 -8.25
N GLY A 94 -7.99 -3.50 -8.31
CA GLY A 94 -7.35 -3.86 -9.57
C GLY A 94 -6.00 -4.51 -9.32
N TYR A 95 -5.30 -4.84 -10.41
CA TYR A 95 -4.05 -5.57 -10.34
C TYR A 95 -2.86 -4.68 -10.65
N TYR A 96 -1.73 -4.99 -10.01
CA TYR A 96 -0.42 -4.48 -10.36
C TYR A 96 0.49 -5.61 -10.81
N TYR A 97 1.36 -5.30 -11.76
CA TYR A 97 2.47 -6.13 -12.17
C TYR A 97 3.71 -5.25 -12.32
N SER A 98 4.74 -5.55 -11.53
CA SER A 98 5.99 -4.77 -11.50
C SER A 98 5.76 -3.27 -11.35
N GLY A 99 4.88 -2.88 -10.43
CA GLY A 99 4.56 -1.48 -10.12
C GLY A 99 3.59 -0.82 -11.10
N ASN A 100 3.24 -1.49 -12.21
CA ASN A 100 2.32 -0.96 -13.20
C ASN A 100 0.91 -1.50 -12.99
N ARG A 101 -0.10 -0.63 -13.09
CA ARG A 101 -1.50 -1.05 -13.11
C ARG A 101 -1.74 -1.90 -14.35
N VAL A 102 -2.35 -3.05 -14.15
CA VAL A 102 -2.68 -4.00 -15.22
C VAL A 102 -4.08 -4.58 -15.02
N GLY A 103 -4.67 -5.07 -16.11
CA GLY A 103 -5.93 -5.80 -16.11
C GLY A 103 -7.12 -4.93 -15.72
N TYR A 104 -8.20 -5.59 -15.29
CA TYR A 104 -9.45 -4.92 -14.98
C TYR A 104 -9.38 -4.16 -13.65
N TRP A 105 -9.82 -2.91 -13.69
CA TRP A 105 -9.96 -2.02 -12.55
C TRP A 105 -11.41 -1.56 -12.43
N LYS A 106 -11.87 -1.43 -11.19
CA LYS A 106 -13.21 -0.95 -10.89
C LYS A 106 -13.20 -0.08 -9.65
N ALA A 107 -13.98 1.00 -9.69
CA ALA A 107 -14.12 1.92 -8.59
C ALA A 107 -15.59 2.11 -8.22
N TRP A 108 -15.82 2.36 -6.94
CA TRP A 108 -17.12 2.57 -6.35
C TRP A 108 -17.12 3.77 -5.41
N ASP A 109 -18.29 4.36 -5.19
CA ASP A 109 -18.46 5.35 -4.13
C ASP A 109 -18.67 4.71 -2.75
N LYS A 110 -18.85 5.55 -1.73
CA LYS A 110 -19.08 5.12 -0.35
C LYS A 110 -20.36 4.29 -0.15
N GLN A 111 -21.29 4.32 -1.12
CA GLN A 111 -22.55 3.55 -1.11
C GLN A 111 -22.44 2.28 -1.95
N GLY A 112 -21.28 1.96 -2.52
CA GLY A 112 -21.08 0.79 -3.37
C GLY A 112 -21.62 0.95 -4.80
N ARG A 113 -21.99 2.16 -5.22
CA ARG A 113 -22.36 2.41 -6.62
C ARG A 113 -21.10 2.48 -7.46
N THR A 114 -21.10 1.79 -8.61
CA THR A 114 -19.95 1.82 -9.52
C THR A 114 -19.78 3.24 -10.06
N LEU A 115 -18.57 3.80 -9.95
CA LEU A 115 -18.21 5.10 -10.50
C LEU A 115 -17.59 4.97 -11.88
N TRP A 116 -16.67 4.02 -12.02
CA TRP A 116 -16.05 3.68 -13.28
C TRP A 116 -15.49 2.26 -13.26
N SER A 117 -15.30 1.71 -14.45
CA SER A 117 -14.45 0.54 -14.65
C SER A 117 -13.70 0.63 -15.96
N GLY A 118 -12.59 -0.06 -16.07
CA GLY A 118 -11.75 -0.06 -17.26
C GLY A 118 -10.64 -1.08 -17.14
N GLU A 119 -9.82 -1.17 -18.16
CA GLU A 119 -8.67 -2.07 -18.18
C GLU A 119 -7.39 -1.24 -18.26
N PHE A 120 -6.34 -1.66 -17.59
CA PHE A 120 -5.03 -1.01 -17.69
C PHE A 120 -4.05 -1.93 -18.42
N HIS A 121 -3.31 -1.39 -19.38
CA HIS A 121 -2.15 -2.01 -19.99
C HIS A 121 -0.92 -1.18 -19.59
N SER A 122 -0.17 -1.66 -18.60
CA SER A 122 1.03 -0.97 -18.10
C SER A 122 0.81 0.50 -17.75
N ASN A 123 -0.18 0.80 -16.89
CA ASN A 123 -0.65 2.13 -16.50
C ASN A 123 -1.46 2.91 -17.53
N ASP A 124 -1.50 2.50 -18.79
CA ASP A 124 -2.36 3.12 -19.79
C ASP A 124 -3.78 2.61 -19.64
N LEU A 125 -4.70 3.52 -19.36
CA LEU A 125 -6.10 3.20 -19.19
C LEU A 125 -6.74 3.00 -20.57
N VAL A 126 -7.24 1.80 -20.80
CA VAL A 126 -7.97 1.39 -22.00
C VAL A 126 -9.39 0.95 -21.64
N ASN A 127 -10.30 0.97 -22.62
CA ASN A 127 -11.67 0.44 -22.48
C ASN A 127 -12.44 0.92 -21.23
N THR A 128 -12.47 2.25 -21.00
CA THR A 128 -13.10 2.83 -19.81
C THR A 128 -14.60 3.05 -19.98
N ARG A 129 -15.33 2.85 -18.88
CA ARG A 129 -16.75 3.20 -18.74
C ARG A 129 -16.95 4.01 -17.46
N TYR A 130 -17.56 5.18 -17.60
CA TYR A 130 -17.98 6.02 -16.49
C TYR A 130 -19.49 5.86 -16.24
N TYR A 131 -19.89 5.89 -14.98
CA TYR A 131 -21.27 5.75 -14.56
C TYR A 131 -21.68 7.05 -13.85
N GLN A 132 -22.63 7.78 -14.45
CA GLN A 132 -23.14 9.01 -13.86
C GLN A 132 -24.12 8.72 -12.71
N ARG A 133 -24.17 9.63 -11.73
CA ARG A 133 -25.31 9.69 -10.80
C ARG A 133 -26.49 10.30 -11.57
N LYS A 134 -27.58 9.53 -11.73
CA LYS A 134 -28.90 10.09 -11.98
C LYS A 134 -29.40 10.81 -10.74
#